data_AF-A0A7W8GBT2-F1
#
_entry.id   AF-A0A7W8GBT2-F1
#
_cell.length_a   1.000
_cell.length_b   1.000
_cell.length_c   1.000
_cell.angle_alpha   90.00
_cell.angle_beta   90.00
_cell.angle_gamma   90.00
#
_symmetry.space_group_name_H-M   'P 1'
#
loop_
_entity.id
_entity.type
_entity.pdbx_description
1 polymer ?
#
loop_
_entity_poly.entity_id
_entity_poly.type
_entity_poly.pdbx_seq_one_letter_code
_entity_poly.pdbx_strand_id
1 'polypeptide(L)'
;MDRGPQEALDEAAAVLALLDEGGVGPPRLLHGAGKGAWPLLQEAGRRGLDTRTGLEDTLTLPDGTPARDNADLVRAARAVLASAR
;
A
#
# COMPACT_ATOMS: atom_id res chain seq x y z
N MET A 1 10.25 -8.97 11.25
CA MET A 1 10.08 -7.78 12.10
C MET A 1 9.23 -6.80 11.33
N ASP A 2 8.25 -6.16 11.96
CA ASP A 2 7.38 -5.15 11.32
C ASP A 2 8.24 -3.95 10.88
N ARG A 3 8.38 -3.76 9.56
CA ARG A 3 9.22 -2.69 8.99
C ARG A 3 8.58 -1.34 9.23
N GLY A 4 9.42 -0.32 9.44
CA GLY A 4 8.93 1.05 9.58
C GLY A 4 8.24 1.53 8.29
N PRO A 5 7.32 2.52 8.36
CA PRO A 5 6.68 3.09 7.18
C PRO A 5 7.67 3.51 6.09
N GLN A 6 8.76 4.19 6.47
CA GLN A 6 9.77 4.67 5.52
C GLN A 6 10.56 3.50 4.92
N GLU A 7 10.94 2.51 5.73
CA GLU A 7 11.68 1.34 5.28
C GLU A 7 10.88 0.55 4.23
N ALA A 8 9.56 0.41 4.42
CA ALA A 8 8.68 -0.24 3.45
C ALA A 8 8.61 0.54 2.12
N LEU A 9 8.58 1.88 2.17
CA LEU A 9 8.59 2.73 0.97
C LEU A 9 9.92 2.65 0.22
N ASP A 10 11.04 2.69 0.94
CA ASP A 10 12.38 2.62 0.37
C ASP A 10 12.60 1.28 -0.33
N GLU A 11 12.15 0.18 0.29
CA GLU A 11 12.20 -1.14 -0.32
C GLU A 11 11.31 -1.25 -1.56
N ALA A 12 10.06 -0.76 -1.49
CA ALA A 12 9.17 -0.78 -2.65
C ALA A 12 9.76 0.03 -3.81
N ALA A 13 10.40 1.17 -3.54
CA ALA A 13 11.10 1.96 -4.55
C ALA A 13 12.28 1.19 -5.16
N ALA A 14 13.09 0.52 -4.34
CA ALA A 14 14.21 -0.29 -4.81
C ALA A 14 13.76 -1.48 -5.67
N VAL A 15 12.71 -2.20 -5.26
CA VAL A 15 12.13 -3.31 -6.04
C VAL A 15 11.59 -2.82 -7.37
N LEU A 16 10.84 -1.71 -7.39
CA LEU A 16 10.31 -1.14 -8.64
C LEU A 16 11.44 -0.75 -9.60
N ALA A 17 12.51 -0.13 -9.11
CA ALA A 17 13.67 0.23 -9.93
C ALA A 17 14.33 -1.00 -10.55
N LEU A 18 14.54 -2.07 -9.78
CA LEU A 18 15.11 -3.33 -10.28
C LEU A 18 14.22 -3.97 -11.37
N LEU A 19 12.90 -3.93 -11.20
CA LEU A 19 11.96 -4.44 -12.20
C LEU A 19 11.98 -3.60 -13.48
N ASP A 20 12.16 -2.28 -13.38
CA ASP A 20 12.29 -1.38 -14.53
C ASP A 20 13.60 -1.63 -15.29
N GLU A 21 14.72 -1.74 -14.57
CA GLU A 21 16.03 -2.09 -15.14
C GLU A 21 16.01 -3.47 -15.84
N GLY A 22 15.26 -4.43 -15.28
CA GLY A 22 15.07 -5.76 -15.85
C GLY A 22 14.06 -5.83 -17.00
N GLY A 23 13.39 -4.73 -17.36
CA GLY A 23 12.39 -4.71 -18.44
C GLY A 23 11.12 -5.52 -18.12
N VAL A 24 10.76 -5.68 -16.84
CA VAL A 24 9.59 -6.46 -16.41
C VAL A 24 8.30 -5.67 -16.67
N GLY A 25 7.63 -5.97 -17.78
CA GLY A 25 6.44 -5.26 -18.28
C GLY A 25 5.04 -5.66 -17.79
N PRO A 26 4.78 -6.78 -17.08
CA PRO A 26 3.46 -7.06 -16.54
C PRO A 26 2.96 -6.00 -15.54
N PRO A 27 1.63 -5.87 -15.35
CA PRO A 27 1.04 -4.98 -14.34
C PRO A 27 1.59 -5.27 -12.94
N ARG A 28 1.76 -4.22 -12.14
CA ARG A 28 2.34 -4.30 -10.79
C ARG A 28 1.36 -3.79 -9.74
N LEU A 29 1.42 -4.44 -8.58
CA LEU A 29 0.62 -4.11 -7.42
C LEU A 29 1.56 -3.79 -6.25
N LEU A 30 1.29 -2.71 -5.51
CA LEU A 30 1.93 -2.45 -4.22
C LEU A 30 1.03 -2.87 -3.07
N HIS A 31 1.61 -3.67 -2.17
CA HIS A 31 0.99 -4.18 -0.96
C HIS A 31 1.94 -3.94 0.22
N GLY A 32 1.37 -3.54 1.36
CA GLY A 32 2.07 -3.44 2.63
C GLY A 32 1.28 -4.10 3.74
N ALA A 33 1.97 -4.46 4.82
CA ALA A 33 1.37 -5.00 6.04
C ALA A 33 1.79 -4.18 7.26
N GLY A 34 1.02 -4.27 8.34
CA GLY A 34 1.29 -3.55 9.59
C GLY A 34 1.44 -2.05 9.36
N LYS A 35 2.57 -1.50 9.80
CA LYS A 35 2.87 -0.07 9.64
C LYS A 35 3.07 0.38 8.19
N GLY A 36 3.36 -0.54 7.28
CA GLY A 36 3.54 -0.27 5.86
C GLY A 36 2.25 -0.28 5.04
N ALA A 37 1.13 -0.76 5.58
CA ALA A 37 -0.11 -0.97 4.82
C ALA A 37 -0.65 0.33 4.19
N TRP A 38 -0.87 1.37 4.99
CA TRP A 38 -1.38 2.65 4.49
C TRP A 38 -0.35 3.45 3.66
N PRO A 39 0.94 3.56 4.07
CA PRO A 39 1.96 4.21 3.27
C PRO A 39 2.11 3.62 1.86
N LEU A 40 2.16 2.28 1.73
CA LEU A 40 2.30 1.65 0.42
C LEU A 40 1.02 1.74 -0.43
N LEU A 41 -0.16 1.76 0.19
CA LEU A 41 -1.42 2.02 -0.51
C LEU A 41 -1.47 3.45 -1.09
N GLN A 42 -1.01 4.45 -0.32
CA GLN A 42 -0.89 5.83 -0.79
C GLN A 42 0.10 5.93 -1.96
N GLU A 43 1.25 5.27 -1.83
CA GLU A 43 2.27 5.26 -2.87
C GLU A 43 1.78 4.57 -4.15
N ALA A 44 0.99 3.49 -4.03
CA ALA A 44 0.33 2.86 -5.17
C ALA A 44 -0.56 3.85 -5.91
N GLY A 45 -1.39 4.61 -5.17
CA GLY A 45 -2.24 5.66 -5.73
C GLY A 45 -1.44 6.73 -6.47
N ARG A 46 -0.36 7.24 -5.85
CA ARG A 46 0.51 8.27 -6.43
C ARG A 46 1.20 7.81 -7.71
N ARG A 47 1.57 6.53 -7.81
CA ARG A 47 2.21 5.93 -8.98
C ARG A 47 1.21 5.41 -10.03
N GLY A 48 -0.08 5.39 -9.72
CA GLY A 48 -1.10 4.78 -10.58
C GLY A 48 -0.99 3.25 -10.67
N LEU A 49 -0.42 2.60 -9.66
CA LEU A 49 -0.30 1.14 -9.56
C LEU A 49 -1.53 0.52 -8.88
N ASP A 50 -1.75 -0.77 -9.11
CA ASP A 50 -2.75 -1.53 -8.37
C ASP A 50 -2.36 -1.66 -6.90
N THR A 51 -3.34 -1.94 -6.03
CA THR A 51 -3.10 -2.12 -4.59
C THR A 51 -4.04 -3.16 -3.97
N ARG A 52 -3.73 -3.58 -2.75
CA ARG A 52 -4.49 -4.54 -1.94
C ARG A 52 -4.66 -3.98 -0.53
N THR A 53 -5.81 -4.24 0.09
CA THR A 53 -6.04 -4.03 1.52
C THR A 53 -6.97 -5.11 2.08
N GLY A 54 -6.82 -5.43 3.36
CA GLY A 54 -7.68 -6.34 4.11
C GLY A 54 -7.17 -6.55 5.53
N LEU A 55 -7.94 -7.28 6.36
CA LEU A 55 -7.61 -7.57 7.77
C LEU A 55 -6.32 -8.40 7.92
N GLU A 56 -5.90 -9.09 6.87
CA GLU A 56 -4.57 -9.72 6.79
C GLU A 56 -3.43 -8.68 6.81
N ASP A 57 -3.67 -7.54 6.19
CA ASP A 57 -2.66 -6.52 5.92
C ASP A 57 -2.57 -5.53 7.10
N THR A 58 -3.73 -5.11 7.63
CA THR A 58 -3.82 -4.21 8.79
C THR A 58 -5.14 -4.36 9.52
N LEU A 59 -5.12 -4.08 10.83
CA LEU A 59 -6.30 -4.08 11.68
C LEU A 59 -6.83 -2.67 11.97
N THR A 60 -6.15 -1.62 11.48
CA THR A 60 -6.49 -0.23 11.77
C THR A 60 -6.77 0.57 10.49
N LEU A 61 -7.69 1.52 10.58
CA LEU A 61 -7.94 2.58 9.60
C LEU A 61 -6.74 3.56 9.53
N PRO A 62 -6.71 4.49 8.55
CA PRO A 62 -5.60 5.43 8.39
C PRO A 62 -5.36 6.34 9.60
N ASP A 63 -6.39 6.60 10.38
CA ASP A 63 -6.33 7.38 11.62
C ASP A 63 -5.88 6.56 12.85
N GLY A 64 -5.60 5.27 12.66
CA GLY A 64 -5.19 4.34 13.71
C GLY A 64 -6.34 3.70 14.49
N THR A 65 -7.60 4.06 14.21
CA THR A 65 -8.75 3.39 14.85
C THR A 65 -8.93 1.97 14.31
N PRO A 66 -9.45 1.01 15.09
CA PRO A 66 -9.66 -0.36 14.60
C PRO A 66 -10.68 -0.41 13.45
N ALA A 67 -10.38 -1.18 12.41
CA ALA A 67 -11.33 -1.48 11.36
C ALA A 67 -12.34 -2.52 11.84
N ARG A 68 -13.63 -2.33 11.53
CA ARG A 68 -14.68 -3.27 11.94
C ARG A 68 -14.71 -4.55 11.08
N ASP A 69 -14.41 -4.40 9.79
CA ASP A 69 -14.42 -5.47 8.80
C ASP A 69 -13.55 -5.07 7.58
N ASN A 70 -13.42 -5.98 6.62
CA ASN A 70 -12.74 -5.70 5.35
C ASN A 70 -13.42 -4.58 4.54
N ALA A 71 -14.73 -4.39 4.67
CA ALA A 71 -15.44 -3.36 3.92
C ALA A 71 -15.08 -1.95 4.43
N ASP A 72 -14.79 -1.79 5.72
CA ASP A 72 -14.25 -0.56 6.30
C ASP A 72 -12.89 -0.21 5.70
N LEU A 73 -11.98 -1.18 5.63
CA LEU A 73 -10.66 -1.00 5.02
C LEU A 73 -10.77 -0.63 3.54
N VAL A 74 -11.62 -1.33 2.77
CA VAL A 74 -11.84 -1.03 1.35
C VAL A 74 -12.43 0.38 1.16
N ARG A 75 -13.38 0.82 2.00
CA ARG A 75 -13.92 2.19 1.92
C ARG A 75 -12.84 3.23 2.20
N ALA A 76 -12.05 3.05 3.25
CA ALA A 76 -10.95 3.95 3.57
C ALA A 76 -9.88 4.00 2.47
N ALA A 77 -9.50 2.84 1.92
CA ALA A 77 -8.60 2.74 0.78
C ALA A 77 -9.11 3.52 -0.44
N ARG A 78 -10.40 3.39 -0.79
CA ARG A 78 -10.99 4.15 -1.89
C ARG A 78 -10.93 5.66 -1.66
N ALA A 79 -11.13 6.12 -0.42
CA ALA A 79 -11.01 7.53 -0.08
C ALA A 79 -9.56 8.02 -0.25
N VAL A 80 -8.58 7.26 0.27
CA VAL A 80 -7.14 7.57 0.12
C VAL A 80 -6.73 7.64 -1.36
N LEU A 81 -7.13 6.66 -2.17
CA LEU A 81 -6.81 6.61 -3.60
C LEU A 81 -7.46 7.76 -4.39
N ALA A 82 -8.63 8.24 -3.96
CA ALA A 82 -9.28 9.40 -4.56
C ALA A 82 -8.54 10.71 -4.25
N SER A 83 -7.83 10.79 -3.12
CA SER A 83 -7.03 11.95 -2.73
C SER A 83 -5.60 11.95 -3.29
N ALA A 84 -5.12 10.82 -3.81
CA ALA A 84 -3.77 10.67 -4.36
C ALA A 84 -3.67 10.96 -5.88
N ARG A 85 -4.82 11.20 -6.54
CA ARG A 85 -4.93 11.59 -7.96
C ARG A 85 -5.05 13.10 -8.09
#